data_AF-A0A1S8TWR3-F1
#
_entry.id   AF-A0A1S8TWR3-F1
#
_cell.length_a   1.000
_cell.length_b   1.000
_cell.length_c   1.000
_cell.angle_alpha   90.00
_cell.angle_beta   90.00
_cell.angle_gamma   90.00
#
_symmetry.space_group_name_H-M   'P 1'
#
loop_
_entity.id
_entity.type
_entity.pdbx_description
1 polymer ?
#
loop_
_entity_poly.entity_id
_entity_poly.type
_entity_poly.pdbx_seq_one_letter_code
_entity_poly.pdbx_strand_id
1 'polypeptide(L)'
;MNPYEVLGIKPNATQDEIKSAYRKLIKQYHPDKFVDNPLKNLAEEKMIEINKAYDILTKNSGDNNNYTSSSSSNYNNTSTGSFDFQEIRRAIQSGNYAFAESKLNSINNRTAEWHYLYGAVLLNKGWFDSALEHMNTAVSMDPNNFEYRQGLNSLRQRGNNYSNPYYRTTNTNNADMCNCCINLWCLDSLCECAGGDLIGCC
;
A
#
# COMPACT_ATOMS: atom_id res chain seq x y z
N MET A 1 -22.59 -1.70 27.59
CA MET A 1 -23.58 -1.65 26.49
C MET A 1 -23.71 -3.06 25.93
N ASN A 2 -24.90 -3.64 26.00
CA ASN A 2 -25.12 -5.01 25.56
C ASN A 2 -25.35 -5.02 24.03
N PRO A 3 -24.50 -5.66 23.20
CA PRO A 3 -24.62 -5.61 21.74
C PRO A 3 -25.97 -6.11 21.21
N TYR A 4 -26.57 -7.08 21.92
CA TYR A 4 -27.89 -7.62 21.59
C TYR A 4 -29.01 -6.59 21.79
N GLU A 5 -28.92 -5.76 22.83
CA GLU A 5 -29.89 -4.69 23.09
C GLU A 5 -29.79 -3.57 22.05
N VAL A 6 -28.58 -3.24 21.60
CA VAL A 6 -28.36 -2.22 20.55
C VAL A 6 -28.99 -2.64 19.22
N LEU A 7 -28.92 -3.93 18.87
CA LEU A 7 -29.58 -4.47 17.69
C LEU A 7 -31.05 -4.83 17.91
N GLY A 8 -31.55 -4.75 19.14
CA GLY A 8 -32.93 -5.09 19.50
C GLY A 8 -33.26 -6.58 19.36
N ILE A 9 -32.27 -7.46 19.57
CA ILE A 9 -32.39 -8.91 19.41
C ILE A 9 -32.15 -9.63 20.73
N LYS A 10 -32.59 -10.89 20.81
CA LYS A 10 -32.37 -11.73 21.99
C LYS A 10 -30.88 -12.13 22.09
N PRO A 11 -30.34 -12.36 23.29
CA PRO A 11 -28.96 -12.79 23.50
C PRO A 11 -28.62 -14.17 22.90
N ASN A 12 -29.62 -14.95 22.50
CA ASN A 12 -29.46 -16.24 21.81
C ASN A 12 -29.93 -16.18 20.34
N ALA A 13 -29.88 -14.99 19.73
CA ALA A 13 -30.26 -14.81 18.33
C ALA A 13 -29.25 -15.48 17.39
N THR A 14 -29.75 -16.07 16.31
CA THR A 14 -28.94 -16.70 15.27
C THR A 14 -28.20 -15.65 14.43
N GLN A 15 -27.15 -16.07 13.72
CA GLN A 15 -26.36 -15.18 12.87
C GLN A 15 -27.19 -14.51 11.76
N ASP A 16 -28.22 -15.21 11.26
CA ASP A 16 -29.13 -14.67 10.26
C ASP A 16 -30.06 -13.60 10.84
N GLU A 17 -30.50 -13.77 12.10
CA GLU A 17 -31.27 -12.77 12.82
C GLU A 17 -30.44 -11.52 13.12
N ILE A 18 -29.17 -11.69 13.51
CA ILE A 18 -28.21 -10.59 13.71
C ILE A 18 -28.04 -9.78 12.43
N LYS A 19 -27.79 -10.44 11.29
CA LYS A 19 -27.65 -9.79 9.97
C LYS A 19 -28.93 -9.09 9.52
N SER A 20 -30.09 -9.72 9.75
CA SER A 20 -31.40 -9.16 9.39
C SER A 20 -31.71 -7.90 10.20
N ALA A 21 -31.47 -7.93 11.51
CA ALA A 21 -31.66 -6.79 12.40
C ALA A 21 -30.71 -5.64 12.04
N TYR A 22 -29.44 -5.93 11.78
CA TYR A 22 -28.46 -4.95 11.32
C TYR A 22 -28.92 -4.24 10.04
N ARG A 23 -29.31 -4.98 9.00
CA ARG A 23 -29.80 -4.39 7.73
C ARG A 23 -31.03 -3.49 7.93
N LYS A 24 -31.94 -3.88 8.83
CA LYS A 24 -33.12 -3.06 9.15
C LYS A 24 -32.74 -1.74 9.83
N LEU A 25 -31.76 -1.77 10.72
CA LEU A 25 -31.29 -0.57 11.43
C LEU A 25 -30.50 0.36 10.51
N ILE A 26 -29.63 -0.18 9.65
CA ILE A 26 -28.91 0.59 8.63
C ILE A 26 -29.89 1.34 7.71
N LYS A 27 -30.95 0.67 7.25
CA LYS A 27 -31.98 1.29 6.40
C LYS A 27 -32.79 2.37 7.13
N GLN A 28 -32.86 2.32 8.47
CA GLN A 28 -33.54 3.33 9.29
C GLN A 28 -32.66 4.55 9.52
N TYR A 29 -31.39 4.34 9.85
CA TYR A 29 -30.43 5.40 10.21
C TYR A 29 -29.53 5.85 9.05
N HIS A 30 -29.81 5.43 7.80
CA HIS A 30 -28.97 5.74 6.65
C HIS A 30 -28.81 7.27 6.47
N PRO A 31 -27.58 7.80 6.31
CA PRO A 31 -27.32 9.24 6.27
C PRO A 31 -28.05 9.96 5.12
N ASP A 32 -28.33 9.24 4.03
CA ASP A 32 -29.13 9.74 2.89
C ASP A 32 -30.55 10.15 3.27
N LYS A 33 -31.12 9.60 4.37
CA LYS A 33 -32.44 10.01 4.88
C LYS A 33 -32.41 11.25 5.77
N PHE A 34 -31.23 11.68 6.20
CA PHE A 34 -31.05 12.76 7.18
C PHE A 34 -30.17 13.90 6.64
N VAL A 35 -30.04 14.03 5.32
CA VAL A 35 -29.18 15.05 4.68
C VAL A 35 -29.55 16.47 5.13
N ASP A 36 -30.85 16.77 5.27
CA ASP A 36 -31.37 18.11 5.63
C ASP A 36 -32.03 18.17 7.02
N ASN A 37 -31.72 17.23 7.93
CA ASN A 37 -32.37 17.15 9.24
C ASN A 37 -31.40 17.48 10.38
N PRO A 38 -31.77 18.31 11.38
CA PRO A 38 -30.94 18.57 12.56
C PRO A 38 -30.61 17.29 13.38
N LEU A 39 -31.36 16.20 13.17
CA LEU A 39 -31.12 14.89 13.78
C LEU A 39 -30.02 14.07 13.11
N LYS A 40 -29.36 14.60 12.07
CA LYS A 40 -28.25 13.92 11.36
C LYS A 40 -27.14 13.44 12.31
N ASN A 41 -26.72 14.29 13.24
CA ASN A 41 -25.67 13.96 14.21
C ASN A 41 -26.08 12.78 15.11
N LEU A 42 -27.35 12.73 15.52
CA LEU A 42 -27.88 11.66 16.36
C LEU A 42 -28.02 10.35 15.56
N ALA A 43 -28.44 10.44 14.30
CA ALA A 43 -28.49 9.28 13.40
C ALA A 43 -27.09 8.69 13.14
N GLU A 44 -26.07 9.55 12.99
CA GLU A 44 -24.69 9.13 12.81
C GLU A 44 -24.12 8.45 14.08
N GLU A 45 -24.37 9.02 15.26
CA GLU A 45 -23.98 8.41 16.53
C GLU A 45 -24.64 7.03 16.72
N LYS A 46 -25.94 6.92 16.44
CA LYS A 46 -26.66 5.64 16.46
C LYS A 46 -26.10 4.65 15.45
N MET A 47 -25.74 5.11 14.26
CA MET A 47 -25.12 4.27 13.23
C MET A 47 -23.79 3.67 13.71
N ILE A 48 -22.97 4.48 14.37
CA ILE A 48 -21.70 4.04 14.95
C ILE A 48 -21.93 2.96 16.02
N GLU A 49 -22.93 3.15 16.89
CA GLU A 49 -23.32 2.15 17.91
C GLU A 49 -23.77 0.82 17.27
N ILE A 50 -24.60 0.89 16.23
CA ILE A 50 -25.13 -0.28 15.51
C ILE A 50 -23.99 -1.09 14.86
N ASN A 51 -23.05 -0.41 14.19
CA ASN A 51 -21.89 -1.06 13.58
C ASN A 51 -21.01 -1.75 14.63
N LYS A 52 -20.72 -1.06 15.74
CA LYS A 52 -19.94 -1.64 16.85
C LYS A 52 -20.61 -2.88 17.43
N ALA A 53 -21.93 -2.85 17.63
CA ALA A 53 -22.67 -3.99 18.16
C ALA A 53 -22.62 -5.19 17.21
N TYR A 54 -22.81 -4.97 15.91
CA TYR A 54 -22.72 -6.03 14.89
C TYR A 54 -21.32 -6.65 14.83
N ASP A 55 -20.26 -5.84 14.89
CA ASP A 55 -18.87 -6.33 14.89
C ASP A 55 -18.55 -7.20 16.11
N ILE A 56 -19.08 -6.86 17.28
CA ILE A 56 -18.87 -7.64 18.51
C ILE A 56 -19.60 -8.99 18.42
N LEU A 57 -20.82 -9.00 17.89
CA LEU A 57 -21.61 -10.23 17.76
C LEU A 57 -21.05 -11.16 16.69
N THR A 58 -20.63 -10.62 15.55
CA THR A 58 -20.02 -11.40 14.47
C THR A 58 -18.67 -12.01 14.86
N LYS A 59 -17.91 -11.37 15.77
CA LYS A 59 -16.65 -11.93 16.30
C LYS A 59 -16.85 -13.00 17.39
N ASN A 60 -17.90 -12.90 18.20
CA ASN A 60 -18.16 -13.84 19.30
C ASN A 60 -18.94 -15.08 18.86
N SER A 61 -19.76 -14.97 17.80
CA SER A 61 -20.42 -16.12 17.17
C SER A 61 -19.39 -16.91 16.38
N GLY A 62 -18.74 -17.87 17.04
CA GLY A 62 -17.61 -18.67 16.57
C GLY A 62 -17.87 -19.58 15.37
N ASP A 63 -18.18 -18.99 14.22
CA ASP A 63 -18.02 -19.62 12.92
C ASP A 63 -16.62 -19.30 12.38
N ASN A 64 -15.69 -20.20 12.67
CA ASN A 64 -14.44 -20.39 11.95
C ASN A 64 -14.73 -20.83 10.50
N ASN A 65 -15.25 -19.92 9.68
CA ASN A 65 -15.30 -20.13 8.24
C ASN A 65 -14.61 -18.96 7.55
N ASN A 66 -13.37 -19.26 7.13
CA ASN A 66 -12.58 -18.61 6.09
C ASN A 66 -13.41 -17.79 5.10
N TYR A 67 -13.68 -16.53 5.44
CA TYR A 67 -13.82 -15.46 4.47
C TYR A 67 -12.63 -14.53 4.69
N THR A 68 -11.50 -14.94 4.12
CA THR A 68 -10.36 -14.09 3.84
C THR A 68 -10.80 -12.96 2.92
N SER A 69 -11.24 -11.86 3.54
CA SER A 69 -11.18 -10.52 2.97
C SER A 69 -10.41 -9.67 3.96
N SER A 70 -9.11 -9.54 3.68
CA SER A 70 -8.14 -8.70 4.35
C SER A 70 -8.73 -7.35 4.72
N SER A 71 -9.00 -7.15 6.01
CA SER A 71 -9.19 -5.83 6.63
C SER A 71 -8.98 -5.98 8.13
N SER A 72 -7.73 -6.22 8.49
CA SER A 72 -7.23 -6.12 9.87
C SER A 72 -7.23 -4.64 10.27
N SER A 73 -8.40 -4.06 10.54
CA SER A 73 -8.50 -2.79 11.25
C SER A 73 -8.27 -3.06 12.73
N ASN A 74 -7.00 -3.05 13.10
CA ASN A 74 -6.54 -2.92 14.47
C ASN A 74 -6.93 -1.51 14.95
N TYR A 75 -8.06 -1.39 15.66
CA TYR A 75 -8.43 -0.17 16.37
C TYR A 75 -7.53 -0.03 17.61
N ASN A 76 -6.28 0.36 17.38
CA ASN A 76 -5.45 0.97 18.41
C ASN A 76 -5.59 2.48 18.27
N ASN A 77 -6.31 3.05 19.22
CA ASN A 77 -6.41 4.49 19.43
C ASN A 77 -5.03 4.99 19.89
N THR A 78 -4.18 5.38 18.95
CA THR A 78 -2.89 6.02 19.25
C THR A 78 -2.53 6.99 18.13
N SER A 79 -2.55 8.27 18.48
CA SER A 79 -1.94 9.39 17.77
C SER A 79 -2.57 9.76 16.42
N THR A 80 -3.34 10.85 16.42
CA THR A 80 -3.95 11.55 15.28
C THR A 80 -3.01 11.83 14.11
N GLY A 81 -1.67 11.71 14.26
CA GLY A 81 -0.71 11.78 13.15
C GLY A 81 -0.37 10.46 12.45
N SER A 82 -0.72 9.31 13.03
CA SER A 82 -0.37 7.97 12.51
C SER A 82 -1.38 7.47 11.45
N PHE A 83 -2.64 7.91 11.55
CA PHE A 83 -3.71 7.50 10.64
C PHE A 83 -3.51 8.00 9.20
N ASP A 84 -2.98 9.21 9.03
CA ASP A 84 -2.73 9.80 7.70
C ASP A 84 -1.66 9.00 6.92
N PHE A 85 -0.58 8.59 7.60
CA PHE A 85 0.49 7.82 6.97
C PHE A 85 0.05 6.41 6.60
N GLN A 86 -0.83 5.79 7.38
CA GLN A 86 -1.38 4.47 7.06
C GLN A 86 -2.27 4.51 5.79
N GLU A 87 -3.03 5.59 5.60
CA GLU A 87 -3.80 5.81 4.38
C GLU A 87 -2.87 5.97 3.16
N ILE A 88 -1.81 6.76 3.30
CA ILE A 88 -0.79 6.96 2.26
C ILE A 88 -0.11 5.63 1.89
N ARG A 89 0.27 4.81 2.87
CA ARG A 89 0.85 3.47 2.63
C ARG A 89 -0.08 2.58 1.80
N ARG A 90 -1.39 2.59 2.10
CA ARG A 90 -2.38 1.83 1.31
C ARG A 90 -2.50 2.35 -0.11
N ALA A 91 -2.46 3.67 -0.31
CA ALA A 91 -2.49 4.28 -1.63
C ALA A 91 -1.26 3.93 -2.49
N ILE A 92 -0.08 3.87 -1.87
CA ILE A 92 1.15 3.41 -2.53
C ILE A 92 1.02 1.93 -2.94
N GLN A 93 0.47 1.08 -2.06
CA GLN A 93 0.26 -0.33 -2.34
C GLN A 93 -0.75 -0.58 -3.47
N SER A 94 -1.77 0.28 -3.60
CA SER A 94 -2.74 0.20 -4.69
C SER A 94 -2.25 0.84 -6.00
N GLY A 95 -1.06 1.43 -6.01
CA GLY A 95 -0.50 2.14 -7.17
C GLY A 95 -1.09 3.53 -7.40
N ASN A 96 -1.92 4.05 -6.48
CA ASN A 96 -2.46 5.40 -6.56
C ASN A 96 -1.49 6.43 -5.96
N TYR A 97 -0.42 6.70 -6.69
CA TYR A 97 0.61 7.66 -6.28
C TYR A 97 0.12 9.11 -6.27
N ALA A 98 -0.80 9.47 -7.16
CA ALA A 98 -1.34 10.84 -7.23
C ALA A 98 -2.06 11.24 -5.93
N PHE A 99 -2.85 10.32 -5.37
CA PHE A 99 -3.50 10.53 -4.07
C PHE A 99 -2.49 10.57 -2.92
N ALA A 100 -1.48 9.69 -2.95
CA ALA A 100 -0.42 9.70 -1.95
C ALA A 100 0.30 11.05 -1.89
N GLU A 101 0.58 11.68 -3.04
CA GLU A 101 1.23 12.99 -3.09
C GLU A 101 0.36 14.13 -2.58
N SER A 102 -0.92 14.17 -2.96
CA SER A 102 -1.80 15.24 -2.49
C SER A 102 -1.94 15.21 -0.96
N LYS A 103 -2.02 14.00 -0.39
CA LYS A 103 -1.99 13.79 1.06
C LYS A 103 -0.66 14.18 1.67
N LEU A 104 0.47 13.73 1.11
CA LEU A 104 1.80 14.09 1.61
C LEU A 104 2.06 15.60 1.57
N ASN A 105 1.59 16.29 0.53
CA ASN A 105 1.73 17.75 0.40
C ASN A 105 0.84 18.52 1.39
N SER A 106 -0.25 17.92 1.88
CA SER A 106 -1.09 18.52 2.92
C SER A 106 -0.45 18.46 4.31
N ILE A 107 0.57 17.60 4.50
CA ILE A 107 1.26 17.42 5.77
C ILE A 107 2.39 18.46 5.87
N ASN A 108 2.26 19.37 6.83
CA ASN A 108 3.27 20.42 7.06
C ASN A 108 4.49 19.93 7.86
N ASN A 109 4.33 18.88 8.67
CA ASN A 109 5.42 18.36 9.50
C ASN A 109 6.14 17.20 8.79
N ARG A 110 7.38 17.44 8.37
CA ARG A 110 8.21 16.47 7.67
C ARG A 110 8.89 15.53 8.67
N THR A 111 8.15 14.51 9.07
CA THR A 111 8.66 13.42 9.91
C THR A 111 9.53 12.46 9.09
N ALA A 112 10.28 11.58 9.78
CA ALA A 112 11.06 10.53 9.11
C ALA A 112 10.19 9.62 8.23
N GLU A 113 8.97 9.31 8.70
CA GLU A 113 8.00 8.51 7.94
C GLU A 113 7.51 9.23 6.69
N TRP A 114 7.25 10.53 6.77
CA TRP A 114 6.91 11.34 5.60
C TRP A 114 8.00 11.25 4.53
N HIS A 115 9.27 11.40 4.92
CA HIS A 115 10.40 11.30 4.00
C HIS A 115 10.51 9.93 3.34
N TYR A 116 10.27 8.86 4.10
CA TYR A 116 10.28 7.50 3.58
C TYR A 116 9.17 7.26 2.55
N LEU A 117 7.93 7.66 2.87
CA LEU A 117 6.79 7.47 1.98
C LEU A 117 6.90 8.36 0.73
N TYR A 118 7.37 9.60 0.87
CA TYR A 118 7.63 10.48 -0.26
C TYR A 118 8.72 9.91 -1.17
N GLY A 119 9.83 9.41 -0.61
CA GLY A 119 10.86 8.70 -1.36
C GLY A 119 10.30 7.50 -2.12
N ALA A 120 9.43 6.69 -1.50
CA ALA A 120 8.80 5.55 -2.16
C ALA A 120 7.90 5.97 -3.34
N VAL A 121 7.18 7.08 -3.24
CA VAL A 121 6.40 7.64 -4.35
C VAL A 121 7.31 8.09 -5.49
N LEU A 122 8.40 8.80 -5.19
CA LEU A 122 9.37 9.26 -6.19
C LEU A 122 10.03 8.11 -6.97
N LEU A 123 10.29 6.97 -6.31
CA LEU A 123 10.81 5.79 -6.98
C LEU A 123 9.88 5.27 -8.07
N ASN A 124 8.57 5.31 -7.83
CA ASN A 124 7.59 4.90 -8.83
C ASN A 124 7.44 5.91 -9.97
N LYS A 125 7.84 7.16 -9.75
CA LYS A 125 7.94 8.20 -10.80
C LYS A 125 9.25 8.14 -11.61
N GLY A 126 10.23 7.36 -11.17
CA GLY A 126 11.54 7.26 -11.81
C GLY A 126 12.54 8.33 -11.38
N TRP A 127 12.25 9.13 -10.35
CA TRP A 127 13.20 10.12 -9.81
C TRP A 127 14.05 9.50 -8.71
N PHE A 128 15.02 8.68 -9.13
CA PHE A 128 15.86 7.89 -8.22
C PHE A 128 16.75 8.75 -7.32
N ASP A 129 17.36 9.81 -7.86
CA ASP A 129 18.30 10.65 -7.12
C ASP A 129 17.61 11.37 -5.95
N SER A 130 16.49 12.02 -6.23
CA SER A 130 15.67 12.68 -5.21
C SER A 130 15.09 11.69 -4.19
N ALA A 131 14.69 10.49 -4.64
CA ALA A 131 14.23 9.44 -3.74
C ALA A 131 15.33 8.97 -2.77
N LEU A 132 16.56 8.83 -3.26
CA LEU A 132 17.70 8.40 -2.46
C LEU A 132 18.04 9.42 -1.37
N GLU A 133 17.99 10.72 -1.70
CA GLU A 133 18.19 11.79 -0.73
C GLU A 133 17.17 11.67 0.42
N HIS A 134 15.86 11.60 0.10
CA HIS A 134 14.82 11.48 1.11
C HIS A 134 14.92 10.20 1.95
N MET A 135 15.32 9.07 1.35
CA MET A 135 15.55 7.84 2.11
C MET A 135 16.74 7.94 3.05
N ASN A 136 17.85 8.58 2.65
CA ASN A 136 18.97 8.83 3.54
C ASN A 136 18.56 9.74 4.70
N THR A 137 17.79 10.81 4.43
CA THR A 137 17.29 11.70 5.48
C THR A 137 16.39 10.93 6.46
N ALA A 138 15.49 10.07 5.99
CA ALA A 138 14.64 9.25 6.85
C ALA A 138 15.45 8.33 7.79
N VAL A 139 16.47 7.65 7.26
CA VAL A 139 17.38 6.79 8.06
C VAL A 139 18.21 7.62 9.04
N SER A 140 18.61 8.83 8.67
CA SER A 140 19.36 9.72 9.56
C SER A 140 18.52 10.24 10.73
N MET A 141 17.22 10.46 10.52
CA MET A 141 16.28 10.87 11.56
C MET A 141 16.01 9.72 12.53
N ASP A 142 15.71 8.53 11.99
CA ASP A 142 15.38 7.32 12.77
C ASP A 142 16.31 6.15 12.41
N PRO A 143 17.53 6.07 12.98
CA PRO A 143 18.50 5.02 12.67
C PRO A 143 18.06 3.64 13.19
N ASN A 144 17.17 3.60 14.18
CA ASN A 144 16.65 2.38 14.78
C ASN A 144 15.57 1.71 13.91
N ASN A 145 14.99 2.41 12.94
CA ASN A 145 13.94 1.84 12.12
C ASN A 145 14.53 0.92 11.04
N PHE A 146 14.15 -0.35 11.10
CA PHE A 146 14.58 -1.37 10.15
C PHE A 146 13.99 -1.18 8.75
N GLU A 147 12.73 -0.71 8.65
CA GLU A 147 12.05 -0.53 7.35
C GLU A 147 12.81 0.45 6.46
N TYR A 148 13.26 1.57 7.02
CA TYR A 148 13.96 2.62 6.27
C TYR A 148 15.32 2.15 5.79
N ARG A 149 16.05 1.41 6.62
CA ARG A 149 17.34 0.81 6.26
C ARG A 149 17.20 -0.23 5.17
N GLN A 150 16.16 -1.05 5.23
CA GLN A 150 15.89 -2.04 4.18
C GLN A 150 15.52 -1.37 2.86
N GLY A 151 14.62 -0.37 2.90
CA GLY A 151 14.25 0.42 1.73
C GLY A 151 15.48 1.05 1.06
N LEU A 152 16.33 1.72 1.83
CA LEU A 152 17.57 2.32 1.34
C LEU A 152 18.54 1.29 0.74
N ASN A 153 18.72 0.13 1.39
CA ASN A 153 19.59 -0.91 0.86
C ASN A 153 19.07 -1.47 -0.47
N SER A 154 17.76 -1.71 -0.58
CA SER A 154 17.13 -2.13 -1.83
C SER A 154 17.30 -1.10 -2.95
N LEU A 155 17.25 0.20 -2.60
CA LEU A 155 17.46 1.28 -3.55
C LEU A 155 18.92 1.36 -4.02
N ARG A 156 19.89 1.23 -3.11
CA ARG A 156 21.31 1.20 -3.45
C ARG A 156 21.67 0.03 -4.36
N GLN A 157 21.08 -1.15 -4.10
CA GLN A 157 21.25 -2.31 -4.98
C GLN A 157 20.70 -2.07 -6.39
N ARG A 158 19.54 -1.41 -6.50
CA ARG A 158 18.99 -0.99 -7.80
C ARG A 158 19.90 0.01 -8.51
N GLY A 159 20.41 1.02 -7.80
CA GLY A 159 21.36 1.98 -8.35
C GLY A 159 22.64 1.32 -8.89
N ASN A 160 23.15 0.31 -8.21
CA ASN A 160 24.34 -0.44 -8.66
C ASN A 160 24.10 -1.26 -9.93
N ASN A 161 22.87 -1.72 -10.19
CA ASN A 161 22.54 -2.42 -11.45
C ASN A 161 22.53 -1.48 -12.65
N TYR A 162 22.24 -0.19 -12.44
CA TYR A 162 22.37 0.85 -13.48
C TYR A 162 23.78 1.44 -13.55
N SER A 163 24.53 1.34 -12.45
CA SER A 163 25.86 1.93 -12.26
C SER A 163 26.95 0.84 -12.17
N ASN A 164 27.05 -0.07 -13.15
CA ASN A 164 28.32 -0.71 -13.54
C ASN A 164 28.16 -1.84 -14.58
N PRO A 165 29.17 -2.09 -15.44
CA PRO A 165 29.91 -1.12 -16.25
C PRO A 165 30.07 -1.62 -17.69
N TYR A 166 30.22 -0.68 -18.62
CA TYR A 166 30.74 -0.90 -19.98
C TYR A 166 32.19 -1.47 -20.02
N TYR A 167 32.74 -1.93 -18.89
CA TYR A 167 34.12 -2.40 -18.68
C TYR A 167 34.24 -3.53 -17.64
N ARG A 168 33.30 -4.50 -17.58
CA ARG A 168 33.56 -5.77 -16.88
C ARG A 168 33.19 -7.00 -17.71
N THR A 169 33.76 -7.10 -18.90
CA THR A 169 34.00 -8.41 -19.51
C THR A 169 35.35 -8.91 -19.02
N THR A 170 35.34 -9.65 -17.92
CA THR A 170 35.99 -10.96 -17.83
C THR A 170 35.68 -11.54 -16.45
N ASN A 171 35.23 -12.79 -16.49
CA ASN A 171 35.11 -13.68 -15.35
C ASN A 171 33.87 -13.46 -14.48
N THR A 172 32.82 -14.25 -14.70
CA THR A 172 32.36 -15.30 -13.75
C THR A 172 31.02 -15.89 -14.22
N ASN A 173 31.07 -17.07 -14.85
CA ASN A 173 30.22 -18.25 -14.70
C ASN A 173 28.75 -18.15 -14.22
N ASN A 174 27.97 -17.13 -14.56
CA ASN A 174 26.51 -17.24 -14.43
C ASN A 174 25.84 -16.62 -15.65
N ALA A 175 25.52 -17.47 -16.61
CA ALA A 175 24.79 -17.12 -17.81
C ALA A 175 23.33 -16.83 -17.44
N ASP A 176 23.04 -15.58 -17.06
CA ASP A 176 21.68 -15.06 -17.12
C ASP A 176 21.24 -15.10 -18.59
N MET A 177 20.32 -16.01 -18.90
CA MET A 177 19.85 -16.32 -20.26
C MET A 177 19.32 -15.07 -21.00
N CYS A 178 18.88 -14.05 -20.25
CA CYS A 178 18.46 -12.74 -20.76
C CYS A 178 19.63 -11.90 -21.32
N ASN A 179 20.86 -12.08 -20.81
CA ASN A 179 22.05 -11.38 -21.27
C ASN A 179 22.63 -12.00 -22.56
N CYS A 180 22.31 -13.27 -22.83
CA CYS A 180 22.67 -13.91 -24.11
C CYS A 180 21.85 -13.32 -25.27
N CYS A 181 20.52 -13.20 -25.09
CA CYS A 181 19.64 -12.68 -26.13
C CYS A 181 19.89 -11.20 -26.45
N ILE A 182 20.16 -10.37 -25.44
CA ILE A 182 20.47 -8.94 -25.64
C ILE A 182 21.83 -8.76 -26.35
N ASN A 183 22.84 -9.57 -26.00
CA ASN A 183 24.13 -9.53 -26.70
C ASN A 183 24.02 -10.03 -28.14
N LEU A 184 23.23 -11.07 -28.41
CA LEU A 184 23.01 -11.58 -29.77
C LEU A 184 22.26 -10.57 -30.64
N TRP A 185 21.26 -9.86 -30.11
CA TRP A 185 20.52 -8.83 -30.86
C TRP A 185 21.37 -7.60 -31.17
N CYS A 186 22.23 -7.19 -30.24
CA CYS A 186 23.19 -6.10 -30.45
C CYS A 186 24.31 -6.49 -31.44
N LEU A 187 24.77 -7.74 -31.45
CA LEU A 187 25.76 -8.23 -32.42
C LEU A 187 25.18 -8.34 -33.83
N ASP A 188 23.92 -8.75 -33.98
CA ASP A 188 23.23 -8.83 -35.27
C ASP A 188 23.05 -7.42 -35.88
N SER A 189 22.69 -6.45 -35.04
CA SER A 189 22.53 -5.04 -35.45
C SER A 189 23.86 -4.34 -35.80
N LEU A 190 24.97 -4.74 -35.17
CA LEU A 190 26.30 -4.20 -35.43
C LEU A 190 26.97 -4.85 -36.65
N CYS A 191 26.59 -6.08 -37.00
CA CYS A 191 27.12 -6.77 -38.17
C CYS A 191 26.54 -6.23 -39.48
N GLU A 192 25.31 -5.69 -39.49
CA GLU A 192 24.71 -5.11 -40.70
C GLU A 192 25.08 -3.62 -40.96
N CYS A 193 25.65 -2.90 -39.98
CA CYS A 193 26.04 -1.50 -40.15
C CYS A 193 27.51 -1.28 -40.57
N ALA A 194 28.36 -2.30 -40.52
CA ALA A 194 29.80 -2.20 -40.82
C ALA A 194 30.23 -3.12 -41.98
N GLY A 195 29.55 -2.98 -43.12
CA GLY A 195 29.81 -3.59 -44.43
C GLY A 195 31.09 -4.43 -44.58
N GLY A 196 30.91 -5.71 -44.85
CA GLY A 196 31.98 -6.65 -45.15
C GLY A 196 31.46 -8.07 -45.36
N ASP A 197 30.84 -8.29 -46.50
CA ASP A 197 30.53 -9.56 -47.14
C ASP A 197 31.74 -10.51 -47.12
N LEU A 198 31.74 -11.44 -46.16
CA LEU A 198 32.67 -12.56 -46.08
C LEU A 198 31.88 -13.88 -46.13
N ILE A 199 31.26 -14.11 -47.28
CA ILE A 199 31.24 -15.36 -48.04
C ILE A 199 30.40 -15.06 -49.28
N GLY A 200 31.06 -14.91 -50.43
CA GLY A 200 30.39 -14.97 -51.71
C GLY A 200 29.80 -16.37 -51.86
N CYS A 201 28.52 -16.44 -52.18
CA CYS A 201 27.89 -17.66 -52.64
C CYS A 201 28.56 -18.11 -53.95
N CYS A 202 29.51 -19.04 -53.82
CA CYS A 202 29.94 -19.99 -54.84
C CYS A 202 29.85 -21.38 -54.22
#